data_AF-U5EFC3-F1
#
_entry.id   AF-U5EFC3-F1
#
_cell.length_a   1.000
_cell.length_b   1.000
_cell.length_c   1.000
_cell.angle_alpha   90.00
_cell.angle_beta   90.00
_cell.angle_gamma   90.00
#
_symmetry.space_group_name_H-M   'P 1'
#
loop_
_entity.id
_entity.type
_entity.pdbx_description
1 polymer ?
#
loop_
_entity_poly.entity_id
_entity_poly.type
_entity_poly.pdbx_seq_one_letter_code
_entity_poly.pdbx_strand_id
1 'polypeptide(L)'
;MLYPSHQGAQDGRLAAPSQQHYGPGQLSAASALTSFVTYAKEVQDLDAKTYPDEYAAHCDRIRQLEPMLRVHGILDVMEIRNPEIAALLKR
;
A
#
# COMPACT_ATOMS: atom_id res chain seq x y z
N MET A 1 45.05 40.61 7.96
CA MET A 1 43.84 40.50 8.80
C MET A 1 42.79 39.77 7.97
N LEU A 2 42.58 38.48 8.22
CA LEU A 2 41.57 37.64 7.56
C LEU A 2 40.37 37.52 8.51
N TYR A 3 39.20 38.02 8.10
CA TYR A 3 37.92 37.73 8.76
C TYR A 3 37.10 36.82 7.82
N PRO A 4 36.55 35.69 8.29
CA PRO A 4 35.67 34.84 7.48
C PRO A 4 34.25 35.42 7.42
N SER A 5 33.69 35.39 6.21
CA SER A 5 32.38 35.96 5.85
C SER A 5 31.21 35.26 6.53
N HIS A 6 30.27 36.07 7.01
CA HIS A 6 28.97 35.65 7.50
C HIS A 6 28.12 34.96 6.42
N GLN A 7 27.61 33.79 6.81
CA GLN A 7 26.59 32.97 6.18
C GLN A 7 25.32 33.80 5.92
N GLY A 8 25.06 34.11 4.64
CA GLY A 8 23.87 34.81 4.18
C GLY A 8 22.70 33.87 3.90
N ALA A 9 21.50 34.34 4.27
CA ALA A 9 20.20 34.03 3.68
C ALA A 9 19.65 32.61 3.84
N GLN A 10 18.97 32.37 4.97
CA GLN A 10 17.87 31.40 5.04
C GLN A 10 16.65 32.01 4.35
N ASP A 11 16.58 31.81 3.04
CA ASP A 11 15.43 32.19 2.20
C ASP A 11 14.27 31.19 2.37
N GLY A 12 13.06 31.72 2.30
CA GLY A 12 11.84 31.08 2.78
C GLY A 12 11.52 29.74 2.13
N ARG A 13 11.35 28.71 2.95
CA ARG A 13 10.48 27.59 2.60
C ARG A 13 9.45 27.39 3.70
N LEU A 14 8.27 27.96 3.44
CA LEU A 14 7.01 27.41 3.91
C LEU A 14 6.95 25.94 3.47
N ALA A 15 7.44 25.04 4.31
CA ALA A 15 7.30 23.61 4.09
C ALA A 15 5.86 23.24 4.48
N ALA A 16 5.02 23.15 3.45
CA ALA A 16 3.67 22.64 3.51
C ALA A 16 3.59 21.32 4.31
N PRO A 17 2.47 21.05 5.02
CA PRO A 17 2.17 19.70 5.44
C PRO A 17 1.85 18.89 4.18
N SER A 18 1.97 17.56 4.28
CA SER A 18 1.61 16.59 3.23
C SER A 18 2.68 16.38 2.16
N GLN A 19 3.47 15.32 2.34
CA GLN A 19 3.30 14.11 1.53
C GLN A 19 4.11 13.03 2.21
N GLN A 20 3.41 12.07 2.82
CA GLN A 20 4.06 10.85 3.26
C GLN A 20 4.64 10.16 2.03
N HIS A 21 5.95 10.32 1.94
CA HIS A 21 6.85 9.77 0.96
C HIS A 21 6.73 8.24 1.01
N TYR A 22 5.91 7.67 0.13
CA TYR A 22 6.03 6.25 -0.22
C TYR A 22 7.35 6.10 -0.99
N GLY A 23 8.45 5.99 -0.26
CA GLY A 23 9.75 5.68 -0.82
C GLY A 23 9.82 4.22 -1.27
N PRO A 24 10.47 3.89 -2.41
CA PRO A 24 10.53 2.54 -2.97
C PRO A 24 11.40 1.52 -2.19
N GLY A 25 11.68 1.77 -0.91
CA GLY A 25 12.61 0.97 -0.09
C GLY A 25 12.04 0.43 1.23
N GLN A 26 10.77 0.68 1.52
CA GLN A 26 10.09 0.14 2.69
C GLN A 26 8.78 -0.49 2.21
N LEU A 27 8.87 -1.72 1.70
CA LEU A 27 7.73 -2.65 1.68
C LEU A 27 7.43 -3.03 3.14
N SER A 28 6.97 -2.05 3.90
CA SER A 28 6.52 -2.25 5.27
C SER A 28 5.20 -3.03 5.22
N ALA A 29 4.90 -3.81 6.26
CA ALA A 29 3.64 -4.55 6.34
C ALA A 29 2.41 -3.65 6.09
N ALA A 30 2.50 -2.36 6.44
CA ALA A 30 1.51 -1.34 6.15
C ALA A 30 1.31 -1.08 4.64
N SER A 31 2.36 -1.03 3.82
CA SER A 31 2.21 -0.84 2.37
C SER A 31 1.64 -2.09 1.70
N ALA A 32 2.05 -3.29 2.14
CA ALA A 32 1.47 -4.54 1.67
C ALA A 32 -0.03 -4.63 2.00
N LEU A 33 -0.42 -4.18 3.19
CA LEU A 33 -1.81 -4.09 3.62
C LEU A 33 -2.60 -3.08 2.78
N THR A 34 -2.07 -1.88 2.55
CA THR A 34 -2.72 -0.88 1.69
C THR A 34 -2.91 -1.42 0.26
N SER A 35 -1.87 -2.00 -0.35
CA SER A 35 -1.97 -2.60 -1.69
C SER A 35 -2.99 -3.73 -1.73
N PHE A 36 -2.99 -4.60 -0.72
CA PHE A 36 -3.99 -5.66 -0.60
C PHE A 36 -5.41 -5.07 -0.55
N VAL A 37 -5.67 -4.09 0.33
CA VAL A 37 -7.01 -3.50 0.49
C VAL A 37 -7.46 -2.82 -0.80
N THR A 38 -6.55 -2.17 -1.52
CA THR A 38 -6.83 -1.59 -2.84
C THR A 38 -7.25 -2.67 -3.82
N TYR A 39 -6.44 -3.71 -4.04
CA TYR A 39 -6.79 -4.80 -4.97
C TYR A 39 -8.05 -5.55 -4.54
N ALA A 40 -8.25 -5.74 -3.24
CA ALA A 40 -9.44 -6.35 -2.65
C ALA A 40 -10.70 -5.54 -2.94
N LYS A 41 -10.59 -4.21 -2.96
CA LYS A 41 -11.69 -3.32 -3.30
C LYS A 41 -11.93 -3.28 -4.80
N GLU A 42 -10.86 -3.28 -5.60
CA GLU A 42 -10.96 -3.41 -7.06
C GLU A 42 -11.67 -4.70 -7.43
N VAL A 43 -11.31 -5.85 -6.85
CA VAL A 43 -11.99 -7.14 -7.10
C VAL A 43 -13.47 -7.14 -6.69
N GLN A 44 -13.84 -6.41 -5.62
CA GLN A 44 -15.23 -6.30 -5.17
C GLN A 44 -16.08 -5.39 -6.08
N ASP A 45 -15.49 -4.31 -6.58
CA ASP A 45 -16.16 -3.37 -7.49
C ASP A 45 -16.17 -3.89 -8.93
N LEU A 46 -15.13 -4.65 -9.30
CA LEU A 46 -14.95 -5.21 -10.63
C LEU A 46 -15.91 -6.38 -10.86
N ASP A 47 -16.82 -6.18 -11.79
CA ASP A 47 -17.74 -7.22 -12.21
C ASP A 47 -16.99 -8.33 -12.97
N ALA A 48 -16.86 -9.49 -12.31
CA ALA A 48 -16.15 -10.66 -12.83
C ALA A 48 -16.74 -11.21 -14.13
N LYS A 49 -18.02 -10.90 -14.46
CA LYS A 49 -18.64 -11.31 -15.72
C LYS A 49 -18.26 -10.39 -16.87
N THR A 50 -18.01 -9.13 -16.57
CA THR A 50 -17.67 -8.10 -17.56
C THR A 50 -16.16 -8.04 -17.81
N TYR A 51 -15.34 -8.24 -16.77
CA TYR A 51 -13.87 -8.16 -16.84
C TYR A 51 -13.17 -9.36 -16.19
N PRO A 52 -13.25 -10.56 -16.78
CA PRO A 52 -12.69 -11.78 -16.20
C PRO A 52 -11.16 -11.76 -16.10
N ASP A 53 -10.46 -11.18 -17.08
CA ASP A 53 -8.99 -11.10 -17.11
C ASP A 53 -8.44 -10.17 -16.02
N GLU A 54 -9.00 -8.97 -15.87
CA GLU A 54 -8.62 -8.01 -14.81
C GLU A 54 -8.93 -8.59 -13.43
N TYR A 55 -10.08 -9.24 -13.26
CA TYR A 55 -10.46 -9.90 -12.01
C TYR A 55 -9.45 -10.98 -11.63
N ALA A 56 -9.02 -11.79 -12.60
CA ALA A 56 -7.98 -12.80 -12.40
C ALA A 56 -6.63 -12.17 -12.04
N ALA A 57 -6.24 -11.07 -12.71
CA ALA A 57 -5.00 -10.36 -12.44
C ALA A 57 -4.95 -9.78 -11.01
N HIS A 58 -6.05 -9.16 -10.55
CA HIS A 58 -6.13 -8.65 -9.18
C HIS A 58 -6.18 -9.78 -8.14
N CYS A 59 -6.88 -10.89 -8.42
CA CYS A 59 -6.85 -12.08 -7.57
C CYS A 59 -5.44 -12.67 -7.44
N ASP A 60 -4.67 -12.71 -8.53
CA ASP A 60 -3.29 -13.18 -8.51
C ASP A 60 -2.41 -12.26 -7.65
N ARG A 61 -2.55 -10.94 -7.79
CA ARG A 61 -1.86 -9.95 -6.94
C ARG A 61 -2.21 -10.12 -5.46
N ILE A 62 -3.48 -10.37 -5.14
CA ILE A 62 -3.93 -10.63 -3.77
C ILE A 62 -3.26 -11.91 -3.21
N ARG A 63 -3.17 -12.98 -4.01
CA ARG A 63 -2.48 -14.23 -3.62
C ARG A 63 -0.99 -14.04 -3.38
N GLN A 64 -0.32 -13.20 -4.18
CA GLN A 64 1.10 -12.88 -3.96
C GLN A 64 1.36 -12.17 -2.63
N LEU A 65 0.36 -11.44 -2.10
CA LEU A 65 0.45 -10.75 -0.81
C LEU A 65 0.10 -11.66 0.38
N GLU A 66 -0.62 -12.77 0.16
CA GLU A 66 -0.98 -13.75 1.20
C GLU A 66 0.19 -14.15 2.11
N PRO A 67 1.37 -14.59 1.62
CA PRO A 67 2.46 -15.02 2.49
C PRO A 67 2.96 -13.92 3.42
N MET A 68 3.02 -12.66 2.93
CA MET A 68 3.36 -11.52 3.78
C MET A 68 2.28 -11.26 4.84
N LEU A 69 1.01 -11.27 4.45
CA LEU A 69 -0.11 -11.03 5.36
C LEU A 69 -0.19 -12.12 6.44
N ARG A 70 0.11 -13.37 6.09
CA ARG A 70 0.14 -14.52 7.01
C ARG A 70 1.30 -14.42 8.00
N VAL A 71 2.51 -14.11 7.54
CA VAL A 71 3.69 -13.94 8.42
C VAL A 71 3.49 -12.84 9.46
N HIS A 72 2.76 -11.78 9.10
CA HIS A 72 2.46 -10.67 9.98
C HIS A 72 1.16 -10.82 10.79
N GLY A 73 0.39 -11.91 10.64
CA GLY A 73 -0.91 -12.10 11.30
C GLY A 73 -2.01 -11.15 10.81
N ILE A 74 -1.79 -10.46 9.69
CA ILE A 74 -2.74 -9.51 9.09
C ILE A 74 -3.93 -10.23 8.48
N LEU A 75 -3.74 -11.45 8.00
CA LEU A 75 -4.80 -12.26 7.40
C LEU A 75 -5.99 -12.44 8.38
N ASP A 76 -5.70 -12.57 9.67
CA ASP A 76 -6.71 -12.71 10.74
C ASP A 76 -7.56 -11.43 10.88
N VAL A 77 -6.90 -10.27 10.84
CA VAL A 77 -7.58 -8.95 10.85
C VAL A 77 -8.39 -8.75 9.56
N MET A 78 -7.90 -9.26 8.44
CA MET A 78 -8.59 -9.14 7.15
C MET A 78 -9.84 -10.00 7.08
N GLU A 79 -9.83 -11.19 7.68
CA GLU A 79 -11.01 -12.04 7.78
C GLU A 79 -12.17 -11.35 8.53
N ILE A 80 -11.84 -10.50 9.51
CA ILE A 80 -12.82 -9.71 10.26
C ILE A 80 -13.31 -8.50 9.44
N ARG A 81 -12.42 -7.82 8.71
CA ARG A 81 -12.77 -6.57 7.99
C ARG A 81 -13.35 -6.80 6.60
N ASN A 82 -12.91 -7.82 5.88
CA ASN A 82 -13.30 -8.14 4.50
C ASN A 82 -13.36 -9.66 4.30
N PRO A 83 -14.40 -10.33 4.84
CA PRO A 83 -14.51 -11.79 4.79
C PRO A 83 -14.64 -12.34 3.37
N GLU A 84 -15.23 -11.60 2.43
CA GLU A 84 -15.40 -12.05 1.03
C GLU A 84 -14.05 -12.20 0.31
N ILE A 85 -13.12 -11.28 0.54
CA ILE A 85 -11.78 -11.34 -0.06
C ILE A 85 -10.91 -12.37 0.67
N ALA A 86 -11.06 -12.49 1.99
CA ALA A 86 -10.42 -13.59 2.73
C ALA A 86 -10.89 -14.96 2.22
N ALA A 87 -12.16 -15.09 1.83
CA ALA A 87 -12.69 -16.31 1.23
C ALA A 87 -12.08 -16.62 -0.15
N LEU A 88 -11.70 -15.60 -0.94
CA LEU A 88 -10.96 -15.80 -2.20
C LEU A 88 -9.55 -16.37 -1.98
N LEU A 89 -8.94 -16.10 -0.84
CA LEU A 89 -7.63 -16.64 -0.46
C LEU A 89 -7.69 -18.06 0.15
N LYS A 90 -8.84 -18.49 0.66
CA LYS A 90 -9.02 -19.81 1.29
C LYS A 90 -9.31 -20.96 0.30
N ARG A 91 -9.31 -20.69 -1.00
CA ARG A 91 -9.77 -21.60 -2.06
C ARG A 91 -8.62 -22.10 -2.92
#